data_AF-A0A1W9VCR3-F1
#
_entry.id   AF-A0A1W9VCR3-F1
#
_cell.length_a   1.000
_cell.length_b   1.000
_cell.length_c   1.000
_cell.angle_alpha   90.00
_cell.angle_beta   90.00
_cell.angle_gamma   90.00
#
_symmetry.space_group_name_H-M   'P 1'
#
loop_
_entity.id
_entity.type
_entity.pdbx_description
1 polymer ?
#
loop_
_entity_poly.entity_id
_entity_poly.type
_entity_poly.pdbx_seq_one_letter_code
_entity_poly.pdbx_strand_id
1 'polypeptide(L)'
;MPDYQNILVETKEGVGIIRFNRPKALNALSPQLMKETVMALFAFDAQDEIGAILITGSDKAFAAGADIKEMSTASVIDMLKSDFIPTFAKIREIKKPIIAAVSGWCLGGGNELAMSCDMVVASETAK
;
A
#
# COMPACT_ATOMS: atom_id res chain seq x y z
N MET A 1 6.72 15.47 -6.20
CA MET A 1 6.63 14.43 -5.15
C MET A 1 8.02 13.87 -4.92
N PRO A 2 8.34 13.39 -3.71
CA PRO A 2 9.63 12.74 -3.44
C PRO A 2 9.81 11.48 -4.31
N ASP A 3 11.07 11.15 -4.62
CA ASP A 3 11.41 9.90 -5.30
C ASP A 3 11.18 8.72 -4.35
N TYR A 4 10.23 7.85 -4.72
CA TYR A 4 9.91 6.63 -3.98
C TYR A 4 10.70 5.43 -4.50
N GLN A 5 11.05 4.50 -3.61
CA GLN A 5 11.84 3.32 -3.99
C GLN A 5 10.98 2.11 -4.33
N ASN A 6 9.85 1.94 -3.64
CA ASN A 6 9.03 0.72 -3.67
C ASN A 6 7.65 0.94 -4.28
N ILE A 7 7.28 2.17 -4.58
CA ILE A 7 6.01 2.53 -5.20
C ILE A 7 6.23 3.45 -6.40
N LEU A 8 5.29 3.43 -7.33
CA LEU A 8 5.14 4.42 -8.39
C LEU A 8 3.89 5.23 -8.10
N VAL A 9 3.95 6.53 -8.36
CA VAL A 9 2.80 7.44 -8.20
C VAL A 9 2.50 8.16 -9.50
N GLU A 10 1.22 8.28 -9.83
CA GLU A 10 0.76 9.07 -10.97
C GLU A 10 -0.59 9.73 -10.64
N THR A 11 -0.97 10.74 -11.40
CA THR A 11 -2.30 11.34 -11.34
C THR A 11 -2.96 11.21 -12.69
N LYS A 12 -4.19 10.72 -12.70
CA LYS A 12 -4.98 10.57 -13.93
C LYS A 12 -6.41 10.97 -13.65
N GLU A 13 -6.91 11.96 -14.39
CA GLU A 13 -8.33 12.35 -14.38
C GLU A 13 -8.88 12.63 -12.96
N GLY A 14 -8.10 13.30 -12.11
CA GLY A 14 -8.49 13.60 -10.73
C GLY A 14 -8.36 12.42 -9.75
N VAL A 15 -7.71 11.33 -10.16
CA VAL A 15 -7.41 10.18 -9.31
C VAL A 15 -5.91 10.08 -9.05
N GLY A 16 -5.52 10.04 -7.77
CA GLY A 16 -4.16 9.74 -7.36
C GLY A 16 -3.95 8.23 -7.38
N ILE A 17 -2.91 7.73 -8.04
CA ILE A 17 -2.67 6.30 -8.21
C ILE A 17 -1.35 5.95 -7.52
N ILE A 18 -1.40 4.97 -6.63
CA ILE A 18 -0.25 4.36 -5.96
C ILE A 18 -0.13 2.92 -6.46
N ARG A 19 0.98 2.61 -7.13
CA ARG A 19 1.28 1.26 -7.61
C ARG A 19 2.48 0.68 -6.88
N PHE A 20 2.31 -0.46 -6.21
CA PHE A 20 3.43 -1.19 -5.62
C PHE A 20 4.36 -1.75 -6.69
N ASN A 21 5.66 -1.54 -6.49
CA ASN A 21 6.70 -1.82 -7.48
C ASN A 21 7.87 -2.61 -6.86
N ARG A 22 7.56 -3.73 -6.21
CA ARG A 22 8.54 -4.73 -5.74
C ARG A 22 8.30 -6.08 -6.43
N PRO A 23 8.40 -6.18 -7.78
CA PRO A 23 8.00 -7.38 -8.51
C PRO A 23 8.78 -8.64 -8.10
N LYS A 24 10.07 -8.49 -7.74
CA LYS A 24 10.92 -9.61 -7.27
C LYS A 24 10.45 -10.19 -5.93
N ALA A 25 9.75 -9.40 -5.12
CA ALA A 25 9.21 -9.79 -3.83
C ALA A 25 7.68 -9.98 -3.87
N LEU A 26 7.06 -10.03 -5.06
CA LEU A 26 5.61 -10.08 -5.24
C LEU A 26 4.87 -9.02 -4.42
N ASN A 27 5.44 -7.82 -4.35
CA ASN A 27 4.91 -6.70 -3.58
C ASN A 27 4.70 -7.01 -2.08
N ALA A 28 5.52 -7.87 -1.49
CA ALA A 28 5.54 -8.06 -0.04
C ALA A 28 5.70 -6.71 0.69
N LEU A 29 4.92 -6.49 1.74
CA LEU A 29 4.89 -5.25 2.50
C LEU A 29 6.11 -5.17 3.41
N SER A 30 7.03 -4.25 3.09
CA SER A 30 8.11 -3.85 3.99
C SER A 30 7.76 -2.54 4.72
N PRO A 31 8.38 -2.26 5.88
CA PRO A 31 8.35 -0.95 6.54
C PRO A 31 8.52 0.24 5.60
N GLN A 32 9.50 0.17 4.68
CA GLN A 32 9.73 1.27 3.74
C GLN A 32 8.58 1.41 2.73
N LEU A 33 8.06 0.31 2.16
CA LEU A 33 6.91 0.37 1.24
C LEU A 33 5.68 0.97 1.93
N MET A 34 5.39 0.55 3.17
CA MET A 34 4.24 1.08 3.92
C MET A 34 4.40 2.56 4.26
N LYS A 35 5.62 2.97 4.65
CA LYS A 35 5.94 4.38 4.89
C LYS A 35 5.73 5.22 3.62
N GLU A 36 6.24 4.77 2.49
CA GLU A 36 6.07 5.44 1.18
C GLU A 36 4.60 5.53 0.78
N THR A 37 3.84 4.44 0.98
CA THR A 37 2.40 4.40 0.70
C THR A 37 1.64 5.43 1.52
N VAL A 38 1.89 5.51 2.83
CA VAL A 38 1.26 6.52 3.69
C VAL A 38 1.67 7.94 3.30
N MET A 39 2.94 8.18 2.97
CA MET A 39 3.39 9.50 2.48
C MET A 39 2.66 9.91 1.20
N ALA A 40 2.52 9.00 0.24
CA ALA A 40 1.79 9.25 -1.00
C ALA A 40 0.29 9.49 -0.75
N LEU A 41 -0.32 8.73 0.15
CA LEU A 41 -1.72 8.91 0.53
C LEU A 41 -1.98 10.32 1.08
N PHE A 42 -1.20 10.76 2.07
CA PHE A 42 -1.36 12.13 2.60
C PHE A 42 -1.04 13.21 1.57
N ALA A 43 -0.07 12.98 0.68
CA ALA A 43 0.23 13.92 -0.39
C ALA A 43 -0.97 14.08 -1.35
N PHE A 44 -1.67 13.00 -1.70
CA PHE A 44 -2.89 13.06 -2.50
C PHE A 44 -4.09 13.60 -1.71
N ASP A 45 -4.19 13.31 -0.42
CA ASP A 45 -5.26 13.82 0.45
C ASP A 45 -5.25 15.36 0.51
N ALA A 46 -4.06 15.98 0.46
CA ALA A 46 -3.88 17.43 0.49
C ALA A 46 -4.12 18.17 -0.84
N GLN A 47 -4.32 17.47 -1.96
CA GLN A 47 -4.44 18.06 -3.31
C GLN A 47 -5.91 18.23 -3.74
N ASP A 48 -6.44 19.44 -3.80
CA ASP A 48 -7.86 19.70 -4.09
C ASP A 48 -8.37 19.10 -5.42
N GLU A 49 -7.49 18.91 -6.41
CA GLU A 49 -7.79 18.30 -7.70
C GLU A 49 -8.00 16.78 -7.64
N ILE A 50 -7.57 16.12 -6.56
CA ILE A 50 -7.74 14.68 -6.35
C ILE A 50 -9.07 14.43 -5.66
N GLY A 51 -9.95 13.68 -6.31
CA GLY A 51 -11.24 13.26 -5.76
C GLY A 51 -11.23 11.86 -5.12
N ALA A 52 -10.30 10.99 -5.52
CA ALA A 52 -10.15 9.64 -4.98
C ALA A 52 -8.71 9.13 -5.15
N ILE A 53 -8.33 8.11 -4.37
CA ILE A 53 -7.01 7.50 -4.42
C ILE A 53 -7.14 6.01 -4.74
N LEU A 54 -6.37 5.53 -5.71
CA LEU A 54 -6.30 4.13 -6.10
C LEU A 54 -5.00 3.52 -5.58
N ILE A 55 -5.08 2.40 -4.87
CA ILE A 55 -3.94 1.56 -4.51
C ILE A 55 -3.99 0.28 -5.34
N THR A 56 -2.88 -0.09 -5.98
CA THR A 56 -2.81 -1.33 -6.77
C THR A 56 -1.40 -1.91 -6.79
N GLY A 57 -1.27 -3.15 -7.30
CA GLY A 57 0.00 -3.81 -7.52
C GLY A 57 0.22 -4.14 -9.00
N SER A 58 0.58 -5.39 -9.25
CA SER A 58 0.75 -5.97 -10.59
C SER A 58 -0.31 -7.03 -10.86
N ASP A 59 -0.42 -7.51 -12.11
CA ASP A 59 -1.36 -8.58 -12.47
C ASP A 59 -1.12 -9.88 -11.69
N LYS A 60 0.14 -10.14 -11.29
CA LYS A 60 0.53 -11.34 -10.56
C LYS A 60 0.29 -11.20 -9.05
N ALA A 61 0.41 -10.00 -8.51
CA ALA A 61 0.27 -9.75 -7.09
C ALA A 61 -0.09 -8.29 -6.82
N PHE A 62 -1.17 -8.10 -6.07
CA PHE A 62 -1.41 -6.88 -5.31
C PHE A 62 -0.31 -6.74 -4.26
N ALA A 63 -0.29 -7.64 -3.27
CA ALA A 63 0.75 -7.77 -2.25
C ALA A 63 0.69 -9.16 -1.61
N ALA A 64 1.80 -9.92 -1.70
CA ALA A 64 1.88 -11.29 -1.19
C ALA A 64 2.36 -11.37 0.27
N GLY A 65 1.69 -10.68 1.18
CA GLY A 65 2.01 -10.70 2.62
C GLY A 65 3.07 -9.68 3.04
N ALA A 66 3.65 -9.89 4.23
CA ALA A 66 4.73 -9.06 4.76
C ALA A 66 6.11 -9.59 4.37
N ASP A 67 7.12 -8.72 4.37
CA ASP A 67 8.49 -9.11 4.06
C ASP A 67 9.13 -9.90 5.22
N ILE A 68 9.00 -11.22 5.19
CA ILE A 68 9.50 -12.12 6.24
C ILE A 68 11.01 -11.98 6.46
N LYS A 69 11.80 -11.61 5.45
CA LYS A 69 13.25 -11.44 5.63
C LYS A 69 13.53 -10.29 6.58
N GLU A 70 12.83 -9.16 6.40
CA GLU A 70 12.94 -8.01 7.29
C GLU A 70 12.37 -8.31 8.68
N MET A 71 11.28 -9.08 8.76
CA MET A 71 10.69 -9.44 10.06
C MET A 71 11.55 -10.43 10.87
N SER A 72 12.22 -11.37 10.20
CA SER A 72 12.94 -12.47 10.87
C SER A 72 14.19 -12.02 11.64
N THR A 73 14.71 -10.83 11.34
CA THR A 73 15.92 -10.29 11.95
C THR A 73 15.64 -9.24 13.02
N ALA A 74 14.39 -8.81 13.17
CA ALA A 74 14.02 -7.76 14.12
C ALA A 74 13.89 -8.31 15.54
N SER A 75 14.46 -7.59 16.51
CA SER A 75 14.29 -7.88 17.93
C SER A 75 12.91 -7.43 18.43
N VAL A 76 12.55 -7.87 19.63
CA VAL A 76 11.31 -7.41 20.30
C VAL A 76 11.30 -5.88 20.45
N ILE A 77 12.45 -5.26 20.76
CA ILE A 77 12.56 -3.81 20.90
C ILE A 77 12.39 -3.10 19.56
N ASP A 78 12.91 -3.68 18.47
CA ASP A 78 12.74 -3.13 17.12
C ASP A 78 11.27 -3.19 16.70
N MET A 79 10.59 -4.31 16.98
CA MET A 79 9.16 -4.46 16.68
C MET A 79 8.29 -3.48 17.47
N LEU A 80 8.60 -3.24 18.76
CA LEU A 80 7.87 -2.26 19.59
C LEU A 80 8.07 -0.81 19.14
N LYS A 81 9.24 -0.49 18.55
CA LYS A 81 9.56 0.85 18.02
C LYS A 81 9.13 1.03 16.57
N SER A 82 8.75 -0.06 15.88
CA SER A 82 8.43 -0.04 14.47
C SER A 82 7.09 0.65 14.21
N ASP A 83 7.11 1.58 13.26
CA ASP A 83 5.89 2.20 12.74
C ASP A 83 5.11 1.28 11.78
N PHE A 84 5.60 0.08 11.47
CA PHE A 84 5.00 -0.78 10.45
C PHE A 84 3.52 -1.09 10.72
N ILE A 85 3.15 -1.57 11.91
CA ILE A 85 1.74 -1.83 12.24
C ILE A 85 0.95 -0.51 12.39
N PRO A 86 1.46 0.52 13.12
CA PRO A 86 0.82 1.83 13.18
C PRO A 86 0.50 2.48 11.82
N THR A 87 1.24 2.19 10.74
CA THR A 87 0.92 2.75 9.42
C THR A 87 -0.47 2.36 8.91
N PHE A 88 -0.99 1.18 9.27
CA PHE A 88 -2.35 0.78 8.90
C PHE A 88 -3.42 1.67 9.54
N ALA A 89 -3.17 2.20 10.74
CA ALA A 89 -4.07 3.17 11.36
C ALA A 89 -4.07 4.50 10.60
N LYS A 90 -2.90 4.95 10.13
CA LYS A 90 -2.76 6.20 9.36
C LYS A 90 -3.52 6.18 8.03
N ILE A 91 -3.67 5.02 7.41
CA ILE A 91 -4.48 4.89 6.18
C ILE A 91 -5.94 5.31 6.45
N ARG A 92 -6.46 5.04 7.65
CA ARG A 92 -7.82 5.43 8.04
C ARG A 92 -7.98 6.92 8.38
N GLU A 93 -6.89 7.68 8.42
CA GLU A 93 -6.92 9.13 8.65
C GLU A 93 -7.15 9.91 7.36
N ILE A 94 -7.01 9.26 6.20
CA ILE A 94 -7.20 9.85 4.88
C ILE A 94 -8.68 10.18 4.69
N LYS A 95 -8.96 11.40 4.22
CA LYS A 95 -10.34 11.91 4.09
C LYS A 95 -10.97 11.57 2.75
N LYS A 96 -10.14 11.36 1.73
CA LYS A 96 -10.58 10.98 0.38
C LYS A 96 -10.80 9.49 0.25
N PRO A 97 -11.78 9.04 -0.56
CA PRO A 97 -12.01 7.63 -0.81
C PRO A 97 -10.75 6.93 -1.32
N ILE A 98 -10.39 5.81 -0.68
CA ILE A 98 -9.31 4.92 -1.07
C ILE A 98 -9.91 3.65 -1.67
N ILE A 99 -9.53 3.33 -2.90
CA ILE A 99 -9.98 2.15 -3.63
C ILE A 99 -8.78 1.21 -3.85
N ALA A 100 -8.89 -0.04 -3.44
CA ALA A 100 -7.92 -1.07 -3.77
C ALA A 100 -8.32 -1.77 -5.08
N ALA A 101 -7.47 -1.70 -6.11
CA ALA A 101 -7.60 -2.52 -7.31
C ALA A 101 -6.68 -3.75 -7.20
N VAL A 102 -7.29 -4.91 -6.97
CA VAL A 102 -6.61 -6.15 -6.57
C VAL A 102 -6.60 -7.15 -7.71
N SER A 103 -5.39 -7.60 -8.07
CA SER A 103 -5.15 -8.70 -9.01
C SER A 103 -4.12 -9.68 -8.45
N GLY A 104 -4.28 -10.96 -8.77
CA GLY A 104 -3.39 -12.01 -8.27
C GLY A 104 -3.34 -12.08 -6.74
N TRP A 105 -2.15 -12.31 -6.18
CA TRP A 105 -1.98 -12.52 -4.74
C TRP A 105 -2.24 -11.26 -3.90
N CYS A 106 -3.17 -11.39 -2.95
CA CYS A 106 -3.52 -10.45 -1.90
C CYS A 106 -3.59 -11.21 -0.57
N LEU A 107 -2.44 -11.49 0.02
CA LEU A 107 -2.32 -12.45 1.13
C LEU A 107 -1.85 -11.76 2.41
N GLY A 108 -2.29 -12.23 3.58
CA GLY A 108 -1.85 -11.73 4.89
C GLY A 108 -1.93 -10.21 4.99
N GLY A 109 -0.81 -9.56 5.28
CA GLY A 109 -0.69 -8.09 5.30
C GLY A 109 -1.23 -7.38 4.05
N GLY A 110 -1.11 -8.01 2.87
CA GLY A 110 -1.69 -7.49 1.64
C GLY A 110 -3.22 -7.44 1.67
N ASN A 111 -3.86 -8.47 2.21
CA ASN A 111 -5.31 -8.49 2.42
C ASN A 111 -5.74 -7.53 3.53
N GLU A 112 -4.97 -7.43 4.60
CA GLU A 112 -5.22 -6.45 5.67
C GLU A 112 -5.15 -5.01 5.14
N LEU A 113 -4.26 -4.73 4.19
CA LEU A 113 -4.16 -3.45 3.52
C LEU A 113 -5.35 -3.18 2.60
N ALA A 114 -5.75 -4.17 1.79
CA ALA A 114 -6.94 -4.07 0.95
C ALA A 114 -8.21 -3.82 1.80
N MET A 115 -8.37 -4.53 2.91
CA MET A 115 -9.48 -4.34 3.87
C MET A 115 -9.42 -3.00 4.64
N SER A 116 -8.27 -2.32 4.61
CA SER A 116 -8.14 -0.98 5.20
C SER A 116 -8.55 0.14 4.23
N CYS A 117 -8.81 -0.19 2.96
CA CYS A 117 -9.37 0.72 1.96
C CYS A 117 -10.90 0.77 2.06
N ASP A 118 -11.53 1.81 1.51
CA ASP A 118 -12.98 2.00 1.56
C ASP A 118 -13.73 1.05 0.60
N MET A 119 -13.09 0.71 -0.52
CA MET A 119 -13.65 -0.20 -1.51
C MET A 119 -12.56 -1.08 -2.12
N VAL A 120 -12.92 -2.34 -2.40
CA VAL A 120 -12.06 -3.29 -3.11
C VAL A 120 -12.71 -3.67 -4.44
N VAL A 121 -11.98 -3.46 -5.54
CA VAL A 121 -12.30 -3.98 -6.86
C VAL A 121 -11.33 -5.12 -7.15
N ALA A 122 -11.85 -6.34 -7.16
CA ALA A 122 -11.06 -7.55 -7.39
C ALA A 122 -11.23 -8.04 -8.83
N SER A 123 -10.12 -8.39 -9.49
CA SER A 123 -10.15 -9.13 -10.76
C SER A 123 -10.46 -10.61 -10.52
N GLU A 124 -10.80 -11.34 -11.58
CA GLU A 124 -11.06 -12.78 -11.51
C GLU A 124 -9.85 -13.60 -11.03
N THR A 125 -8.65 -13.02 -11.10
CA THR A 125 -7.39 -13.68 -10.67
C THR A 125 -7.05 -13.43 -9.21
N ALA A 126 -7.80 -12.56 -8.50
CA ALA A 126 -7.51 -12.21 -7.11
C ALA A 126 -7.62 -13.44 -6.18
N LYS A 127 -6.64 -13.59 -5.28
CA LYS A 127 -6.52 -14.68 -4.29
C LYS A 127 -6.01 -14.18 -2.95
#